data_AF-A0A914Y9I2-F1
#
_entry.id   AF-A0A914Y9I2-F1
#
_cell.length_a   1.000
_cell.length_b   1.000
_cell.length_c   1.000
_cell.angle_alpha   90.00
_cell.angle_beta   90.00
_cell.angle_gamma   90.00
#
_symmetry.space_group_name_H-M   'P 1'
#
loop_
_entity.id
_entity.type
_entity.pdbx_description
1 polymer ?
#
loop_
_entity_poly.entity_id
_entity_poly.type
_entity_poly.pdbx_seq_one_letter_code
_entity_poly.pdbx_strand_id
1 'polypeptide(L)'
;MIIKRDKETFEDKEKRQQDFIDFLRESQEEIDTSGDSNLMLREPKKLTREEVIGTALLFLIAGSDTTSNLVGFSLYELARNPEYQYMILQEIKDCIETEVSEVTADLAFSFVV
;
A
#
# COMPACT_ATOMS: atom_id res chain seq x y z
N MET A 1 14.79 -33.77 -7.35
CA MET A 1 14.50 -33.98 -5.91
C MET A 1 13.32 -33.08 -5.57
N ILE A 2 12.12 -33.65 -5.53
CA ILE A 2 10.87 -32.90 -5.32
C ILE A 2 10.70 -32.75 -3.82
N ILE A 3 10.83 -31.53 -3.31
CA ILE A 3 10.55 -31.23 -1.91
C ILE A 3 9.02 -31.27 -1.76
N LYS A 4 8.54 -32.29 -1.04
CA LYS A 4 7.18 -32.37 -0.55
C LYS A 4 6.95 -31.16 0.36
N ARG A 5 6.14 -30.20 -0.09
CA ARG A 5 5.64 -29.13 0.76
C ARG A 5 4.33 -29.65 1.36
N ASP A 6 4.43 -30.09 2.61
CA ASP A 6 3.33 -30.64 3.37
C ASP A 6 2.19 -29.63 3.48
N LYS A 7 1.00 -30.11 3.11
CA LYS A 7 -0.29 -29.48 3.33
C LYS A 7 -0.67 -29.75 4.78
N GLU A 8 -0.20 -28.93 5.71
CA GLU A 8 -0.71 -28.94 7.08
C GLU A 8 -1.34 -27.59 7.42
N THR A 9 -2.66 -27.64 7.56
CA THR A 9 -3.50 -26.79 8.40
C THR A 9 -3.61 -25.31 8.00
N PHE A 10 -4.43 -25.08 6.99
CA PHE A 10 -5.19 -23.84 6.76
C PHE A 10 -6.05 -23.51 7.99
N GLU A 11 -5.47 -22.94 9.04
CA GLU A 11 -6.22 -22.23 10.08
C GLU A 11 -5.34 -21.30 10.92
N ASP A 12 -4.29 -20.72 10.33
CA ASP A 12 -3.65 -19.56 10.93
C ASP A 12 -4.49 -18.33 10.58
N LYS A 13 -5.15 -17.77 11.60
CA LYS A 13 -5.79 -16.45 11.51
C LYS A 13 -4.78 -15.46 10.97
N GLU A 14 -4.92 -15.13 9.70
CA GLU A 14 -4.22 -14.05 9.02
C GLU A 14 -4.40 -12.79 9.88
N LYS A 15 -3.38 -12.44 10.67
CA LYS A 15 -3.34 -11.17 11.39
C LYS A 15 -3.23 -10.10 10.32
N ARG A 16 -4.37 -9.64 9.83
CA ARG A 16 -4.48 -8.46 8.96
C ARG A 16 -3.61 -7.37 9.57
N GLN A 17 -2.53 -7.01 8.88
CA GLN A 17 -1.69 -5.90 9.31
C GLN A 17 -2.59 -4.67 9.31
N GLN A 18 -2.62 -3.94 10.44
CA GLN A 18 -3.37 -2.71 10.52
C GLN A 18 -2.69 -1.69 9.62
N ASP A 19 -3.40 -1.24 8.59
CA ASP A 19 -2.89 -0.21 7.70
C ASP A 19 -3.09 1.17 8.31
N PHE A 20 -2.42 2.18 7.76
CA PHE A 20 -2.53 3.56 8.21
C PHE A 20 -3.99 4.07 8.27
N ILE A 21 -4.84 3.64 7.34
CA ILE A 21 -6.26 3.99 7.32
C ILE A 21 -7.05 3.30 8.45
N ASP A 22 -6.68 2.07 8.82
CA ASP A 22 -7.27 1.38 9.98
C ASP A 22 -6.88 2.09 11.27
N PHE A 23 -5.61 2.47 11.40
CA PHE A 23 -5.12 3.26 12.54
C PHE A 23 -5.86 4.60 12.67
N LEU A 24 -6.02 5.34 11.56
CA LEU A 24 -6.78 6.59 11.56
C LEU A 24 -8.25 6.37 11.92
N ARG A 25 -8.85 5.26 11.50
CA ARG A 25 -10.23 4.90 11.85
C ARG A 25 -10.38 4.57 13.35
N GLU A 26 -9.44 3.80 13.90
CA GLU A 26 -9.42 3.42 15.32
C GLU A 26 -9.22 4.63 16.23
N SER A 27 -8.51 5.65 15.75
CA SER A 27 -8.29 6.89 16.49
C SER A 27 -9.47 7.85 16.50
N GLN A 28 -10.57 7.58 15.77
CA GLN A 28 -11.74 8.47 15.75
C GLN A 28 -12.53 8.44 17.06
N GLU A 29 -13.05 9.60 17.50
CA GLU A 29 -14.02 9.67 18.59
C GLU A 29 -15.29 8.86 18.24
N GLU A 30 -15.64 7.89 19.08
CA GLU A 30 -17.03 7.42 19.18
C GLU A 30 -17.79 8.47 20.00
N ILE A 31 -18.92 8.95 19.47
CA ILE A 31 -19.74 9.98 20.12
C ILE A 31 -20.43 9.34 21.33
N ASP A 32 -19.74 9.24 22.47
CA ASP A 32 -20.36 8.88 23.74
C ASP A 32 -20.61 10.13 24.58
N THR A 33 -21.88 10.53 24.58
CA THR A 33 -22.42 11.57 25.44
C THR A 33 -22.57 10.99 26.84
N SER A 34 -21.51 10.94 27.65
CA SER A 34 -21.63 10.61 29.07
C SER A 34 -20.51 11.29 29.85
N GLY A 35 -20.86 12.39 30.51
CA GLY A 35 -19.99 13.03 31.47
C GLY A 35 -19.78 12.12 32.67
N ASP A 36 -18.53 11.96 33.07
CA ASP A 36 -18.20 12.00 34.49
C ASP A 36 -16.72 12.34 34.71
N SER A 37 -16.51 13.18 35.70
CA SER A 37 -15.25 13.76 36.10
C SER A 37 -14.34 12.74 36.79
N ASN A 38 -13.21 12.38 36.17
CA ASN A 38 -12.01 12.02 36.94
C ASN A 38 -10.72 12.39 36.18
N LEU A 39 -10.13 13.49 36.63
CA LEU A 39 -8.95 14.14 36.09
C LEU A 39 -7.68 13.46 36.63
N MET A 40 -7.22 12.33 36.07
CA MET A 40 -5.82 11.84 36.29
C MET A 40 -5.29 10.77 35.31
N LEU A 41 -5.98 10.46 34.22
CA LEU A 41 -5.39 9.72 33.09
C LEU A 41 -5.77 10.48 31.82
N ARG A 42 -4.85 11.29 31.29
CA ARG A 42 -5.01 11.90 29.96
C ARG A 42 -4.99 10.76 28.95
N GLU A 43 -6.14 10.20 28.63
CA GLU A 43 -6.27 9.46 27.40
C GLU A 43 -5.87 10.39 26.25
N PRO A 44 -5.09 9.91 25.26
CA PRO A 44 -4.77 10.69 24.09
C PRO A 44 -6.10 11.14 23.47
N LYS A 45 -6.29 12.44 23.32
CA LYS A 45 -7.47 13.02 22.69
C LYS A 45 -7.66 12.33 21.34
N LYS A 46 -8.75 11.59 21.18
CA LYS A 46 -9.13 10.92 19.94
C LYS A 46 -9.34 11.98 18.84
N LEU A 47 -9.07 11.62 17.60
CA LEU A 47 -9.20 12.51 16.44
C LEU A 47 -10.68 12.66 16.08
N THR A 48 -11.08 13.86 15.71
CA THR A 48 -12.40 14.11 15.09
C THR A 48 -12.42 13.55 13.66
N ARG A 49 -13.63 13.33 13.11
CA ARG A 49 -13.79 12.86 11.72
C ARG A 49 -13.11 13.82 10.74
N GLU A 50 -13.24 15.12 10.96
CA GLU A 50 -12.65 16.18 10.15
C GLU A 50 -11.11 16.13 10.18
N GLU A 51 -10.50 15.88 11.35
CA GLU A 51 -9.05 15.75 11.49
C GLU A 51 -8.49 14.52 10.79
N VAL A 52 -9.22 13.39 10.81
CA VAL A 52 -8.83 12.19 10.05
C VAL A 52 -8.88 12.43 8.54
N ILE A 53 -9.96 13.05 8.04
CA ILE A 53 -10.08 13.39 6.63
C ILE A 53 -8.99 14.40 6.22
N GLY A 54 -8.76 15.43 7.04
CA GLY A 54 -7.72 16.44 6.80
C GLY A 54 -6.33 15.84 6.74
N THR A 55 -6.03 14.87 7.62
CA THR A 55 -4.75 14.16 7.65
C THR A 55 -4.56 13.29 6.41
N ALA A 56 -5.57 12.51 6.02
CA ALA A 56 -5.51 11.71 4.80
C ALA A 56 -5.31 12.56 3.54
N LEU A 57 -6.00 13.70 3.45
CA LEU A 57 -5.86 14.64 2.34
C LEU A 57 -4.46 15.30 2.32
N LEU A 58 -3.92 15.66 3.48
CA LEU A 58 -2.57 16.23 3.59
C LEU A 58 -1.52 15.25 3.06
N PHE A 59 -1.61 13.97 3.42
CA PHE A 59 -0.71 12.94 2.91
C PHE A 59 -0.84 12.75 1.39
N LEU A 60 -2.07 12.79 0.87
CA LEU A 60 -2.30 12.70 -0.56
C LEU A 60 -1.66 13.86 -1.32
N ILE A 61 -1.87 15.10 -0.86
CA ILE A 61 -1.34 16.29 -1.53
C ILE A 61 0.19 16.33 -1.43
N ALA A 62 0.76 16.07 -0.25
CA ALA A 62 2.20 16.03 -0.06
C ALA A 62 2.89 14.92 -0.89
N GLY A 63 2.22 13.78 -1.03
CA GLY A 63 2.71 12.64 -1.82
C GLY A 63 2.49 12.80 -3.32
N SER A 64 1.51 13.61 -3.75
CA SER A 64 1.13 13.74 -5.16
C SER A 64 2.29 14.21 -6.03
N ASP A 65 2.82 15.40 -5.76
CA ASP A 65 3.84 16.01 -6.63
C ASP A 65 5.17 15.25 -6.55
N THR A 66 5.55 14.81 -5.35
CA THR A 66 6.82 14.09 -5.12
C THR A 66 6.82 12.72 -5.79
N THR A 67 5.74 11.94 -5.61
CA THR A 67 5.61 10.60 -6.20
C THR A 67 5.41 10.69 -7.71
N SER A 68 4.59 11.63 -8.19
CA SER A 68 4.36 11.80 -9.63
C SER A 68 5.64 12.19 -10.36
N ASN A 69 6.42 13.12 -9.79
CA ASN A 69 7.71 13.49 -10.35
C ASN A 69 8.70 12.34 -10.30
N LEU A 70 8.78 11.61 -9.18
CA LEU A 70 9.65 10.44 -9.06
C LEU A 70 9.34 9.40 -10.14
N VAL A 71 8.07 8.99 -10.25
CA VAL A 71 7.63 8.02 -11.27
C VAL A 71 7.89 8.55 -12.68
N GLY A 72 7.60 9.84 -12.93
CA GLY A 72 7.88 10.48 -14.22
C GLY A 72 9.36 10.43 -14.60
N PHE A 73 10.26 10.80 -13.68
CA PHE A 73 11.70 10.72 -13.90
C PHE A 73 12.20 9.28 -14.03
N SER A 74 11.70 8.35 -13.23
CA SER A 74 12.03 6.94 -13.34
C SER A 74 11.66 6.39 -14.72
N LEU A 75 10.45 6.66 -15.19
CA LEU A 75 10.01 6.24 -16.53
C LEU A 75 10.82 6.91 -17.65
N TYR A 76 11.17 8.19 -17.49
CA TYR A 76 12.00 8.92 -18.43
C TYR A 76 13.40 8.30 -18.58
N GLU A 77 14.05 7.98 -17.46
CA GLU A 77 15.37 7.33 -17.49
C GLU A 77 15.27 5.88 -18.02
N LEU A 78 14.21 5.14 -17.70
CA LEU A 78 14.00 3.80 -18.26
C LEU A 78 13.80 3.83 -19.77
N ALA A 79 12.98 4.75 -20.29
CA ALA A 79 12.74 4.88 -21.73
C ALA A 79 14.01 5.25 -22.51
N ARG A 80 14.97 5.93 -21.87
CA ARG A 80 16.27 6.28 -22.47
C ARG A 80 17.30 5.17 -22.39
N ASN A 81 17.10 4.19 -21.51
CA ASN A 81 18.04 3.11 -21.27
C ASN A 81 17.35 1.73 -21.45
N PRO A 82 17.10 1.31 -22.71
CA PRO A 82 16.28 0.13 -23.02
C PRO A 82 16.85 -1.20 -22.48
N GLU A 83 18.17 -1.28 -22.26
CA GLU A 83 18.82 -2.41 -21.57
C GLU A 83 18.23 -2.64 -20.18
N TYR A 84 18.19 -1.61 -19.34
CA TYR A 84 17.69 -1.70 -17.97
C TYR A 84 16.18 -1.92 -17.94
N GLN A 85 15.45 -1.32 -18.89
CA GLN A 85 14.03 -1.58 -19.05
C GLN A 85 13.74 -3.06 -19.34
N TYR A 86 14.55 -3.70 -20.19
CA TYR A 86 14.44 -5.13 -20.47
C TYR A 86 14.77 -5.99 -19.25
N MET A 87 15.83 -5.66 -18.51
CA MET A 87 16.20 -6.37 -17.28
C MET A 87 15.10 -6.32 -16.23
N ILE A 88 14.56 -5.13 -15.94
CA ILE A 88 13.47 -4.96 -14.96
C ILE A 88 12.22 -5.70 -15.42
N LEU A 89 11.91 -5.68 -16.72
CA LEU A 89 10.78 -6.44 -17.25
C LEU A 89 10.96 -7.95 -17.05
N GLN A 90 12.18 -8.48 -17.19
CA GLN A 90 12.47 -9.88 -16.88
C GLN A 90 12.31 -10.16 -15.38
N GLU A 91 12.83 -9.31 -14.50
CA GLU A 91 12.64 -9.46 -13.04
C GLU A 91 11.16 -9.47 -12.64
N ILE A 92 10.36 -8.60 -13.25
CA ILE A 92 8.91 -8.55 -13.03
C ILE A 92 8.25 -9.84 -13.52
N LYS A 93 8.62 -10.33 -14.70
CA LYS A 93 8.09 -11.60 -15.23
C LYS A 93 8.43 -12.78 -14.34
N ASP A 94 9.68 -12.88 -13.88
CA ASP A 94 10.13 -13.94 -12.98
C ASP A 94 9.36 -13.91 -11.64
N CYS A 95 9.01 -12.72 -11.14
CA CYS A 95 8.16 -12.59 -9.96
C CYS A 95 6.69 -12.98 -10.23
N ILE A 96 6.12 -12.52 -11.35
CA ILE A 96 4.69 -12.65 -11.67
C ILE A 96 4.32 -14.03 -12.23
N GLU A 97 5.23 -14.75 -12.88
CA GLU A 97 5.03 -16.14 -13.34
C GLU A 97 4.69 -17.11 -12.20
N THR A 98 4.82 -16.67 -10.95
CA THR A 98 4.36 -17.41 -9.78
C THR A 98 2.85 -17.30 -9.55
N GLU A 99 2.12 -16.32 -10.11
CA GLU A 99 0.69 -16.15 -9.77
C GLU A 99 -0.31 -15.65 -10.82
N VAL A 100 0.00 -14.87 -11.87
CA VAL A 100 -1.04 -14.47 -12.87
C VAL A 100 -0.44 -14.16 -14.25
N SER A 101 -0.59 -15.07 -15.23
CA SER A 101 0.25 -15.09 -16.44
C SER A 101 -0.30 -14.46 -17.72
N GLU A 102 -1.44 -13.75 -17.76
CA GLU A 102 -2.02 -13.40 -19.09
C GLU A 102 -2.27 -11.92 -19.35
N VAL A 103 -2.48 -11.07 -18.34
CA VAL A 103 -2.99 -9.70 -18.58
C VAL A 103 -1.88 -8.64 -18.62
N THR A 104 -0.75 -8.87 -17.95
CA THR A 104 0.36 -7.89 -17.83
C THR A 104 1.37 -7.97 -18.97
N ALA A 105 1.58 -9.15 -19.54
CA ALA A 105 2.52 -9.35 -20.64
C ALA A 105 2.09 -8.63 -21.94
N ASP A 106 0.78 -8.58 -22.19
CA ASP A 106 0.21 -8.01 -23.42
C ASP A 106 0.21 -6.47 -23.40
N LEU A 107 -0.03 -5.87 -22.23
CA LEU A 107 0.00 -4.41 -22.07
C LEU A 107 1.44 -3.84 -22.18
N ALA A 108 2.43 -4.59 -21.71
CA ALA A 108 3.84 -4.20 -21.79
C ALA A 108 4.38 -4.19 -23.23
N PHE A 109 3.89 -5.09 -24.09
CA PHE A 109 4.27 -5.11 -25.52
C PHE A 109 3.59 -3.99 -26.31
N SER A 110 2.35 -3.65 -25.98
CA SER A 110 1.57 -2.64 -26.70
C SER A 110 1.99 -1.18 -26.42
N PHE A 111 2.69 -0.90 -25.31
CA PHE A 111 3.12 0.47 -24.96
C PHE A 111 4.54 0.79 -25.46
N VAL A 112 5.27 -0.19 -25.99
CA VAL A 112 6.69 -0.07 -26.41
C VAL A 112 6.87 -0.11 -27.94
N VAL A 113 5.78 -0.19 -28.72
CA VAL A 113 5.76 -0.04 -30.19
C VAL A 113 4.85 1.10 -30.59
#